data_AF-A0A358HZM7-F1
#
_entry.id   AF-A0A358HZM7-F1
#
_cell.length_a   1.000
_cell.length_b   1.000
_cell.length_c   1.000
_cell.angle_alpha   90.00
_cell.angle_beta   90.00
_cell.angle_gamma   90.00
#
_symmetry.space_group_name_H-M   'P 1'
#
loop_
_entity.id
_entity.type
_entity.pdbx_description
1 polymer ?
#
loop_
_entity_poly.entity_id
_entity_poly.type
_entity_poly.pdbx_seq_one_letter_code
_entity_poly.pdbx_strand_id
1 'polypeptide(L)'
;MTTQKSPKPEAFHVSGWDHWLSGLIARHPAKWIRLGNFETKMAADAIADIEIEKPIFVAGLARSGSTILLETLARHPDAATHRYRDYPPVFTPWFWNRFVDLAPGKKNVAVERTHADGINITPESPEAFEEMIWMAFFRHLHD
;
A
#
# COMPACT_ATOMS: atom_id res chain seq x y z
N MET A 1 -11.53 -43.30 -4.14
CA MET A 1 -11.90 -41.88 -3.95
C MET A 1 -10.82 -41.22 -3.12
N THR A 2 -9.85 -40.60 -3.80
CA THR A 2 -8.71 -39.94 -3.17
C THR A 2 -9.14 -38.52 -2.83
N THR A 3 -9.33 -38.22 -1.56
CA THR A 3 -9.62 -36.86 -1.09
C THR A 3 -8.41 -35.97 -1.36
N GLN A 4 -8.45 -35.19 -2.45
CA GLN A 4 -7.54 -34.07 -2.64
C GLN A 4 -7.85 -33.04 -1.55
N LYS A 5 -6.89 -32.90 -0.63
CA LYS A 5 -6.89 -31.89 0.41
C LYS A 5 -6.76 -30.53 -0.28
N SER A 6 -7.81 -29.71 -0.22
CA SER A 6 -7.78 -28.34 -0.72
C SER A 6 -6.56 -27.60 -0.16
N PRO A 7 -5.78 -26.87 -0.97
CA PRO A 7 -4.67 -26.10 -0.45
C PRO A 7 -5.22 -25.06 0.53
N LYS A 8 -4.61 -24.96 1.73
CA LYS A 8 -4.91 -23.88 2.67
C LYS A 8 -4.61 -22.55 1.95
N PRO A 9 -5.47 -21.52 2.07
CA PRO A 9 -5.14 -20.21 1.52
C PRO A 9 -3.83 -19.76 2.18
N GLU A 10 -2.82 -19.47 1.35
CA GLU A 10 -1.55 -18.96 1.85
C GLU A 10 -1.81 -17.58 2.44
N ALA A 11 -1.97 -17.55 3.76
CA ALA A 11 -2.01 -16.34 4.55
C ALA A 11 -0.77 -15.50 4.19
N PHE A 12 -0.99 -14.19 3.99
CA PHE A 12 0.01 -13.18 3.68
C PHE A 12 1.41 -13.55 4.20
N HIS A 13 2.29 -14.02 3.32
CA HIS A 13 3.68 -14.29 3.69
C HIS A 13 4.41 -12.94 3.74
N VAL A 14 4.15 -12.17 4.80
CA VAL A 14 4.98 -11.03 5.19
C VAL A 14 6.40 -11.59 5.26
N SER A 15 7.32 -11.09 4.43
CA SER A 15 8.70 -11.51 4.62
C SER A 15 9.13 -11.09 6.04
N GLY A 16 9.96 -11.88 6.73
CA GLY A 16 10.42 -11.50 8.07
C GLY A 16 11.05 -10.09 8.10
N TRP A 17 11.59 -9.67 6.96
CA TRP A 17 12.06 -8.32 6.68
C TRP A 17 10.94 -7.27 6.70
N ASP A 18 9.84 -7.50 6.00
CA ASP A 18 8.70 -6.57 5.96
C ASP A 18 8.12 -6.37 7.36
N HIS A 19 7.96 -7.45 8.13
CA HIS A 19 7.45 -7.36 9.51
C HIS A 19 8.37 -6.49 10.39
N TRP A 20 9.68 -6.69 10.30
CA TRP A 20 10.65 -5.91 11.05
C TRP A 20 10.62 -4.42 10.66
N LEU A 21 10.61 -4.12 9.36
CA LEU A 21 10.59 -2.75 8.85
C LEU A 21 9.31 -2.02 9.24
N SER A 22 8.16 -2.69 9.09
CA SER A 22 6.85 -2.18 9.52
C SER A 22 6.83 -1.85 11.01
N GLY A 23 7.38 -2.74 11.84
CA GLY A 23 7.50 -2.53 13.28
C GLY A 23 8.44 -1.38 13.65
N LEU A 24 9.53 -1.19 12.90
CA LEU A 24 10.43 -0.04 13.09
C LEU A 24 9.74 1.28 12.74
N ILE A 25 8.93 1.30 11.67
CA ILE A 25 8.12 2.46 11.27
C ILE A 25 7.14 2.83 12.36
N ALA A 26 6.34 1.86 12.81
CA ALA A 26 5.32 2.07 13.83
C ALA A 26 5.89 2.58 15.17
N ARG A 27 7.10 2.15 15.57
CA ARG A 27 7.75 2.61 16.82
C ARG A 27 8.32 4.03 16.74
N HIS A 28 8.62 4.53 15.54
CA HIS A 28 9.32 5.80 15.35
C HIS A 28 8.69 6.70 14.28
N PRO A 29 7.36 6.98 14.32
CA PRO A 29 6.66 7.69 13.26
C PRO A 29 7.26 9.08 12.99
N ALA A 30 7.68 9.81 14.02
CA ALA A 30 8.29 11.14 13.85
C ALA A 30 9.59 11.12 13.01
N LYS A 31 10.39 10.05 13.10
CA LYS A 31 11.61 9.90 12.29
C LYS A 31 11.25 9.65 10.82
N TRP A 32 10.22 8.82 10.58
CA TRP A 32 9.74 8.51 9.24
C TRP A 32 9.03 9.69 8.57
N ILE A 33 8.26 10.49 9.32
CA ILE A 33 7.71 11.77 8.83
C ILE A 33 8.85 12.71 8.43
N ARG A 34 9.92 12.82 9.24
CA ARG A 34 11.09 13.65 8.89
C ARG A 34 11.78 13.15 7.61
N LEU A 35 11.89 11.84 7.43
CA LEU A 35 12.46 11.25 6.22
C LEU A 35 11.55 11.50 5.00
N GLY A 36 10.24 11.37 5.15
CA GLY A 36 9.26 11.72 4.11
C GLY A 36 9.34 13.19 3.70
N ASN A 37 9.43 14.11 4.66
CA ASN A 37 9.63 15.53 4.37
C ASN A 37 10.94 15.82 3.61
N PHE A 38 11.99 15.02 3.87
CA PHE A 38 13.24 15.11 3.12
C PHE A 38 13.07 14.56 1.70
N GLU A 39 12.36 13.44 1.55
CA GLU A 39 11.99 12.88 0.24
C GLU A 39 11.21 13.89 -0.60
N THR A 40 10.18 14.54 -0.04
CA THR A 40 9.39 15.56 -0.73
C THR A 40 10.27 16.69 -1.26
N LYS A 41 11.28 17.12 -0.50
CA LYS A 41 12.24 18.14 -0.96
C LYS A 41 13.10 17.65 -2.11
N MET A 42 13.52 16.39 -2.09
CA MET A 42 14.29 15.80 -3.19
C MET A 42 13.44 15.57 -4.45
N ALA A 43 12.15 15.29 -4.27
CA ALA A 43 11.20 15.10 -5.37
C ALA A 43 10.57 16.41 -5.86
N ALA A 44 10.92 17.57 -5.29
CA ALA A 44 10.24 18.85 -5.51
C ALA A 44 10.06 19.18 -7.00
N ASP A 45 11.12 19.05 -7.80
CA ASP A 45 11.08 19.32 -9.23
C ASP A 45 10.15 18.36 -9.98
N ALA A 46 10.08 17.09 -9.54
CA ALA A 46 9.24 16.07 -10.17
C ALA A 46 7.75 16.23 -9.85
N ILE A 47 7.41 16.94 -8.77
CA ILE A 47 6.04 17.15 -8.32
C ILE A 47 5.57 18.61 -8.44
N ALA A 48 6.42 19.50 -8.96
CA ALA A 48 6.17 20.94 -8.99
C ALA A 48 4.87 21.31 -9.69
N ASP A 49 4.54 20.60 -10.78
CA ASP A 49 3.35 20.85 -11.62
C ASP A 49 2.20 19.88 -11.33
N ILE A 50 2.27 19.11 -10.23
CA ILE A 50 1.23 18.15 -9.85
C ILE A 50 0.30 18.80 -8.82
N GLU A 51 -0.90 19.19 -9.26
CA GLU A 51 -1.94 19.70 -8.38
C GLU A 51 -2.92 18.61 -7.94
N ILE A 52 -3.32 18.63 -6.66
CA ILE A 52 -4.36 17.75 -6.11
C ILE A 52 -5.67 18.54 -6.03
N GLU A 53 -6.53 18.42 -7.06
CA GLU A 53 -7.76 19.21 -7.13
C GLU A 53 -8.93 18.62 -6.33
N LYS A 54 -9.21 17.32 -6.53
CA LYS A 54 -10.46 16.66 -6.07
C LYS A 54 -10.15 15.29 -5.48
N PRO A 55 -9.62 15.22 -4.25
CA PRO A 55 -9.32 13.95 -3.61
C PRO A 55 -10.62 13.15 -3.39
N ILE A 56 -10.56 11.85 -3.68
CA ILE A 56 -11.68 10.91 -3.50
C ILE A 56 -11.36 10.02 -2.29
N PHE A 57 -12.20 10.08 -1.27
CA PHE A 57 -12.09 9.19 -0.11
C PHE A 57 -13.15 8.09 -0.21
N VAL A 58 -12.70 6.84 -0.23
CA VAL A 58 -13.58 5.66 -0.21
C VAL A 58 -13.72 5.19 1.22
N ALA A 59 -14.92 5.34 1.79
CA ALA A 59 -15.23 4.88 3.15
C ALA A 59 -16.37 3.85 3.13
N GLY A 60 -16.34 2.92 4.07
CA GLY A 60 -17.37 1.88 4.20
C GLY A 60 -17.02 0.85 5.26
N LEU A 61 -18.00 0.01 5.61
CA LEU A 61 -17.78 -1.12 6.50
C LEU A 61 -17.01 -2.23 5.79
N ALA A 62 -16.38 -3.10 6.58
CA ALA A 62 -15.81 -4.33 6.05
C ALA A 62 -16.86 -5.08 5.21
N ARG A 63 -16.46 -5.55 4.03
CA ARG A 63 -17.30 -6.28 3.06
C ARG A 63 -18.41 -5.45 2.38
N SER A 64 -18.37 -4.11 2.44
CA SER A 64 -19.33 -3.24 1.72
C SER A 64 -19.02 -3.01 0.23
N GLY A 65 -17.99 -3.66 -0.32
CA GLY A 65 -17.55 -3.45 -1.70
C GLY A 65 -16.60 -2.26 -1.91
N SER A 66 -16.00 -1.70 -0.85
CA SER A 66 -15.02 -0.61 -0.96
C SER A 66 -13.80 -0.98 -1.80
N THR A 67 -13.30 -2.23 -1.71
CA THR A 67 -12.15 -2.70 -2.49
C THR A 67 -12.41 -2.67 -4.00
N ILE A 68 -13.57 -3.15 -4.47
CA ILE A 68 -13.87 -3.15 -5.91
C ILE A 68 -14.10 -1.72 -6.43
N LEU A 69 -14.66 -0.83 -5.60
CA LEU A 69 -14.77 0.59 -5.93
C LEU A 69 -13.40 1.24 -6.06
N LEU A 70 -12.48 0.99 -5.12
CA LEU A 70 -11.10 1.47 -5.18
C LEU A 70 -10.38 0.96 -6.44
N GLU A 71 -10.46 -0.34 -6.74
CA GLU A 71 -9.94 -0.95 -7.98
C GLU A 71 -10.50 -0.29 -9.24
N THR A 72 -11.78 0.11 -9.22
CA THR A 72 -12.41 0.77 -10.37
C THR A 72 -11.90 2.20 -10.55
N LEU A 73 -11.81 2.96 -9.46
CA LEU A 73 -11.32 4.34 -9.48
C LEU A 73 -9.84 4.43 -9.85
N ALA A 74 -9.02 3.50 -9.35
CA ALA A 74 -7.57 3.46 -9.60
C ALA A 74 -7.21 3.22 -11.07
N ARG A 75 -8.15 2.74 -11.91
CA ARG A 75 -7.94 2.57 -13.35
C ARG A 75 -8.08 3.88 -14.14
N HIS A 76 -8.60 4.93 -13.51
CA HIS A 76 -8.73 6.22 -14.18
C HIS A 76 -7.35 6.86 -14.34
N PRO A 77 -6.98 7.34 -15.54
CA PRO A 77 -5.63 7.88 -15.81
C PRO A 77 -5.27 9.08 -14.92
N ASP A 78 -6.28 9.85 -14.50
CA ASP A 78 -6.11 11.03 -13.65
C ASP A 78 -6.20 10.72 -12.14
N ALA A 79 -6.30 9.44 -11.76
CA ALA A 79 -6.34 9.01 -10.37
C ALA A 79 -5.03 8.35 -9.94
N ALA A 80 -4.53 8.74 -8.78
CA ALA A 80 -3.41 8.09 -8.10
C ALA A 80 -3.90 7.44 -6.81
N THR A 81 -3.34 6.28 -6.48
CA THR A 81 -3.65 5.51 -5.27
C THR A 81 -2.38 4.91 -4.68
N HIS A 82 -2.41 4.58 -3.39
CA HIS A 82 -1.41 3.71 -2.81
C HIS A 82 -1.55 2.30 -3.38
N ARG A 83 -0.42 1.63 -3.58
CA ARG A 83 -0.33 0.28 -4.13
C ARG A 83 0.37 -0.65 -3.15
N TYR A 84 0.18 -1.96 -3.34
CA TYR A 84 0.89 -2.99 -2.58
C TYR A 84 2.41 -2.78 -2.50
N ARG A 85 3.04 -2.30 -3.59
CA ARG A 85 4.48 -2.02 -3.62
C ARG A 85 4.92 -0.85 -2.74
N ASP A 86 4.03 0.06 -2.36
CA ASP A 86 4.38 1.20 -1.51
C ASP A 86 4.59 0.78 -0.04
N TYR A 87 4.13 -0.42 0.32
CA TYR A 87 4.36 -1.05 1.61
C TYR A 87 5.72 -1.77 1.64
N PRO A 88 6.44 -1.80 2.77
CA PRO A 88 6.13 -1.18 4.07
C PRO A 88 6.30 0.35 4.23
N PRO A 89 7.28 1.04 3.60
CA PRO A 89 7.60 2.42 3.95
C PRO A 89 6.74 3.44 3.20
N VAL A 90 5.46 3.49 3.54
CA VAL A 90 4.44 4.39 2.94
C VAL A 90 4.72 5.88 3.13
N PHE A 91 5.61 6.24 4.07
CA PHE A 91 6.07 7.63 4.26
C PHE A 91 7.12 8.07 3.25
N THR A 92 7.74 7.13 2.54
CA THR A 92 8.82 7.41 1.58
C THR A 92 8.63 6.63 0.27
N PRO A 93 7.49 6.80 -0.43
CA PRO A 93 7.19 6.03 -1.63
C PRO A 93 8.14 6.35 -2.80
N TRP A 94 8.71 7.55 -2.89
CA TRP A 94 9.54 7.95 -4.03
C TRP A 94 10.92 7.27 -4.03
N PHE A 95 11.56 7.14 -2.87
CA PHE A 95 12.80 6.39 -2.67
C PHE A 95 12.54 4.89 -2.69
N TRP A 96 11.50 4.44 -1.98
CA TRP A 96 11.19 3.02 -1.87
C TRP A 96 10.86 2.40 -3.22
N ASN A 97 10.00 3.06 -4.01
CA ASN A 97 9.64 2.52 -5.31
C ASN A 97 10.85 2.43 -6.24
N ARG A 98 11.76 3.42 -6.22
CA ARG A 98 13.03 3.32 -6.95
C ARG A 98 13.90 2.17 -6.49
N PHE A 99 13.99 1.94 -5.17
CA PHE A 99 14.72 0.80 -4.63
C PHE A 99 14.12 -0.54 -5.09
N VAL A 100 12.79 -0.65 -5.05
CA VAL A 100 12.06 -1.83 -5.56
C VAL A 100 12.30 -2.03 -7.05
N ASP A 101 12.32 -0.96 -7.85
CA ASP A 101 12.56 -1.02 -9.30
C ASP A 101 14.00 -1.48 -9.65
N LEU A 102 14.96 -1.32 -8.73
CA LEU A 102 16.33 -1.83 -8.88
C LEU A 102 16.45 -3.33 -8.57
N ALA A 103 15.48 -3.92 -7.87
CA ALA A 103 15.49 -5.34 -7.57
C ALA A 103 15.15 -6.17 -8.83
N PRO A 104 15.75 -7.36 -9.02
CA PRO A 104 15.42 -8.22 -10.15
C PRO A 104 13.92 -8.51 -10.19
N GLY A 105 13.27 -8.11 -11.27
CA GLY A 105 11.81 -8.15 -11.40
C GLY A 105 11.25 -9.54 -11.10
N LYS A 106 10.59 -9.68 -9.95
CA LYS A 106 9.63 -10.77 -9.77
C LYS A 106 8.51 -10.51 -10.78
N LYS A 107 8.15 -11.52 -11.58
CA LYS A 107 6.98 -11.43 -12.45
C LYS A 107 5.80 -10.95 -11.59
N ASN A 108 5.05 -9.97 -12.09
CA ASN A 108 3.79 -9.48 -11.49
C ASN A 108 2.73 -10.59 -11.57
N VAL A 109 2.95 -11.67 -10.80
CA VAL A 109 2.03 -12.79 -10.72
C VAL A 109 0.88 -12.32 -9.86
N ALA A 110 -0.31 -12.30 -10.47
CA ALA A 110 -1.54 -12.04 -9.76
C ALA A 110 -1.79 -13.17 -8.74
N VAL A 111 -1.97 -12.81 -7.48
CA VAL A 111 -2.27 -13.75 -6.39
C VAL A 111 -3.60 -13.35 -5.78
N GLU A 112 -4.42 -14.33 -5.39
CA GLU A 112 -5.67 -14.03 -4.68
C GLU A 112 -5.33 -13.31 -3.35
N ARG A 113 -5.99 -12.19 -3.09
CA ARG A 113 -5.74 -11.42 -1.87
C ARG A 113 -6.07 -12.24 -0.64
N THR A 114 -5.44 -11.93 0.48
CA THR A 114 -5.56 -12.70 1.75
C THR A 114 -7.00 -12.83 2.28
N HIS A 115 -7.89 -11.94 1.85
CA HIS A 115 -9.31 -11.99 2.20
C HIS A 115 -10.10 -13.10 1.48
N ALA A 116 -9.48 -13.82 0.53
CA ALA A 116 -10.02 -14.99 -0.18
C ALA A 116 -11.44 -14.75 -0.72
N ASP A 117 -11.63 -13.61 -1.37
CA ASP A 117 -12.92 -13.16 -1.88
C ASP A 117 -12.95 -13.08 -3.42
N GLY A 118 -12.03 -13.78 -4.09
CA GLY A 118 -11.95 -13.85 -5.55
C GLY A 118 -11.29 -12.63 -6.21
N ILE A 119 -10.79 -11.66 -5.45
CA ILE A 119 -10.04 -10.53 -5.98
C ILE A 119 -8.54 -10.90 -6.07
N ASN A 120 -7.99 -10.83 -7.28
CA ASN A 120 -6.58 -11.04 -7.54
C ASN A 120 -5.82 -9.71 -7.48
N ILE A 121 -4.70 -9.70 -6.76
CA ILE A 121 -3.84 -8.53 -6.56
C ILE A 121 -2.45 -8.76 -7.14
N THR A 122 -1.81 -7.66 -7.53
CA THR A 122 -0.41 -7.58 -7.93
C THR A 122 0.29 -6.52 -7.07
N PRO A 123 1.63 -6.40 -7.12
CA PRO A 123 2.33 -5.27 -6.49
C PRO A 123 1.81 -3.89 -6.93
N GLU A 124 1.18 -3.81 -8.11
CA GLU A 124 0.62 -2.59 -8.69
C GLU A 124 -0.87 -2.38 -8.35
N SER A 125 -1.53 -3.34 -7.70
CA SER A 125 -2.94 -3.20 -7.29
C SER A 125 -3.08 -2.14 -6.19
N PRO A 126 -4.18 -1.36 -6.19
CA PRO A 126 -4.42 -0.36 -5.17
C PRO A 126 -4.76 -0.99 -3.81
N GLU A 127 -4.38 -0.31 -2.73
CA GLU A 127 -4.69 -0.73 -1.35
C GLU A 127 -4.81 0.48 -0.41
N ALA A 128 -5.66 0.36 0.61
CA ALA A 128 -5.99 1.41 1.55
C ALA A 128 -4.92 1.57 2.65
N PHE A 129 -3.72 2.05 2.27
CA PHE A 129 -2.61 2.25 3.20
C PHE A 129 -2.56 3.65 3.84
N GLU A 130 -3.44 4.56 3.46
CA GLU A 130 -3.56 5.90 4.04
C GLU A 130 -3.78 5.89 5.56
N GLU A 131 -4.44 4.85 6.09
CA GLU A 131 -4.65 4.67 7.52
C GLU A 131 -3.32 4.65 8.30
N MET A 132 -2.30 4.00 7.76
CA MET A 132 -0.97 3.95 8.39
C MET A 132 -0.33 5.35 8.49
N ILE A 133 -0.61 6.21 7.52
CA ILE A 133 -0.18 7.61 7.53
C ILE A 133 -1.00 8.37 8.57
N TRP A 134 -2.33 8.24 8.56
CA TRP A 134 -3.21 8.93 9.50
C TRP A 134 -2.89 8.61 10.95
N MET A 135 -2.69 7.34 11.31
CA MET A 135 -2.30 6.95 12.66
C MET A 135 -0.99 7.61 13.15
N ALA A 136 -0.08 7.98 12.24
CA ALA A 136 1.15 8.69 12.62
C ALA A 136 0.93 10.18 12.91
N PHE A 137 -0.07 10.82 12.28
CA PHE A 137 -0.42 12.22 12.49
C PHE A 137 -1.52 12.41 13.55
N PHE A 138 -2.41 11.43 13.70
CA PHE A 138 -3.57 11.45 14.60
C PHE A 138 -3.48 10.28 15.59
N ARG A 139 -2.74 10.49 16.68
CA ARG A 139 -2.45 9.43 17.65
C ARG A 139 -3.66 8.84 18.38
N HIS A 140 -4.79 9.55 18.36
CA HIS A 140 -6.04 9.21 19.05
C HIS A 140 -7.15 8.82 18.06
N LEU A 141 -6.81 8.43 16.84
CA LEU A 141 -7.78 8.16 15.78
C LEU A 141 -8.69 6.94 16.06
N HIS A 142 -8.26 6.03 16.93
CA HIS A 142 -8.96 4.80 17.29
C HIS A 142 -9.30 4.69 18.78
N ASP A 143 -9.20 5.79 19.51
CA ASP A 143 -9.62 5.87 20.92
C ASP A 143 -11.15 5.95 21.06
#